data_AF-A0A1H6I8L1-F1
#
_entry.id   AF-A0A1H6I8L1-F1
#
_cell.length_a   1.000
_cell.length_b   1.000
_cell.length_c   1.000
_cell.angle_alpha   90.00
_cell.angle_beta   90.00
_cell.angle_gamma   90.00
#
_symmetry.space_group_name_H-M   'P 1'
#
loop_
_entity.id
_entity.type
_entity.pdbx_description
1 polymer ?
#
loop_
_entity_poly.entity_id
_entity_poly.type
_entity_poly.pdbx_seq_one_letter_code
_entity_poly.pdbx_strand_id
1 'polypeptide(L)'
;MKKLLINLFLIFGVLAIAQNKRFIYEYKFISDSTNVDDVKTEMMFLDTTKDGSKYYSYTVFNSDSIMKVHFEKQLAATGSINV
;
A
#
# COMPACT_ATOMS: atom_id res chain seq x y z
N MET A 1 -28.76 24.90 -23.16
CA MET A 1 -27.47 24.99 -22.43
C MET A 1 -27.43 24.14 -21.15
N LYS A 2 -28.39 24.26 -20.21
CA LYS A 2 -28.41 23.45 -18.98
C LYS A 2 -28.38 21.92 -19.19
N LYS A 3 -29.12 21.40 -20.18
CA LYS A 3 -29.11 19.97 -20.52
C LYS A 3 -27.75 19.49 -21.06
N LEU A 4 -27.05 20.35 -21.80
CA LEU A 4 -25.70 20.05 -22.32
C LEU A 4 -24.68 20.00 -21.18
N LEU A 5 -24.79 20.91 -20.21
CA LEU A 5 -23.96 20.92 -19.00
C LEU A 5 -24.18 19.68 -18.14
N ILE A 6 -25.44 19.23 -17.99
CA ILE A 6 -25.78 18.00 -17.27
C ILE A 6 -25.19 16.76 -17.96
N ASN A 7 -25.31 16.67 -19.28
CA ASN A 7 -24.72 15.57 -20.05
C ASN A 7 -23.18 15.57 -19.97
N LEU A 8 -22.55 16.74 -20.00
CA LEU A 8 -21.10 16.87 -19.86
C LEU A 8 -20.63 16.44 -18.47
N PHE A 9 -21.38 16.80 -17.42
CA PHE A 9 -21.11 16.38 -16.04
C PHE A 9 -21.22 14.86 -15.85
N LEU A 10 -22.22 14.23 -16.47
CA LEU A 10 -22.39 12.78 -16.43
C LEU A 10 -21.24 12.04 -17.13
N ILE A 11 -20.77 12.53 -18.27
CA ILE A 11 -19.62 11.95 -19.00
C ILE A 11 -18.34 12.07 -18.19
N PHE A 12 -18.12 13.19 -17.48
CA PHE A 12 -16.95 13.38 -16.61
C PHE A 12 -16.90 12.37 -15.45
N GLY A 13 -18.06 11.97 -14.92
CA GLY A 13 -18.14 10.98 -13.83
C GLY A 13 -17.64 9.59 -14.24
N VAL A 14 -17.84 9.19 -15.50
CA VAL A 14 -17.38 7.88 -16.01
C VAL A 14 -15.85 7.82 -16.15
N LEU A 15 -15.22 8.95 -16.47
CA LEU A 15 -13.76 9.06 -16.59
C LEU A 15 -13.05 9.06 -15.23
N ALA A 16 -13.76 9.31 -14.14
CA ALA A 16 -13.20 9.36 -12.79
C ALA A 16 -13.06 7.97 -12.13
N ILE A 17 -13.52 6.89 -12.77
CA ILE A 17 -13.47 5.53 -12.21
C ILE A 17 -12.11 4.88 -12.50
N ALA A 18 -11.03 5.45 -11.95
CA ALA A 18 -9.75 4.78 -11.82
C ALA A 18 -9.59 4.30 -10.37
N GLN A 19 -10.32 3.25 -10.00
CA GLN A 19 -10.20 2.67 -8.67
C GLN A 19 -9.01 1.70 -8.64
N ASN A 20 -7.96 2.11 -7.94
CA ASN A 20 -6.93 1.17 -7.48
C ASN A 20 -7.60 0.15 -6.55
N LYS A 21 -7.32 -1.13 -6.75
CA LYS A 21 -7.91 -2.22 -5.95
C LYS A 21 -6.85 -2.77 -5.02
N ARG A 22 -7.19 -2.95 -3.73
CA ARG A 22 -6.36 -3.67 -2.76
C ARG A 22 -7.01 -5.00 -2.40
N PHE A 23 -6.24 -6.07 -2.54
CA PHE A 23 -6.57 -7.39 -2.01
C PHE A 23 -5.65 -7.68 -0.82
N ILE A 24 -6.19 -8.31 0.21
CA ILE A 24 -5.47 -8.64 1.43
C ILE A 24 -5.42 -10.16 1.53
N TYR A 25 -4.21 -10.69 1.70
CA TYR A 25 -3.95 -12.13 1.81
C TYR A 25 -3.33 -12.43 3.17
N GLU A 26 -3.74 -13.56 3.73
CA GLU A 26 -2.99 -14.24 4.80
C GLU A 26 -2.04 -15.24 4.11
N TYR A 27 -0.74 -14.96 4.12
CA TYR A 27 0.28 -15.80 3.50
C TYR A 27 0.95 -16.67 4.55
N LYS A 28 0.92 -18.00 4.37
CA LYS A 28 1.56 -18.97 5.26
C LYS A 28 2.75 -19.62 4.58
N PHE A 29 3.89 -19.62 5.25
CA PHE A 29 5.11 -20.18 4.71
C PHE A 29 6.03 -20.71 5.82
N ILE A 30 6.83 -21.70 5.47
CA ILE A 30 7.91 -22.22 6.30
C ILE A 30 9.20 -21.58 5.80
N SER A 31 9.87 -20.80 6.65
CA SER A 31 11.11 -20.10 6.25
C SER A 31 12.29 -21.06 6.14
N ASP A 32 12.35 -22.04 7.04
CA ASP A 32 13.41 -23.05 7.09
C ASP A 32 12.81 -24.41 6.70
N SER A 33 13.17 -24.90 5.51
CA SER A 33 12.67 -26.18 4.99
C SER A 33 12.98 -27.38 5.89
N THR A 34 13.94 -27.27 6.81
CA THR A 34 14.30 -28.34 7.76
C THR A 34 13.47 -28.32 9.04
N ASN A 35 12.81 -27.20 9.34
CA ASN A 35 11.93 -27.02 10.50
C ASN A 35 10.48 -26.82 10.03
N VAL A 36 9.85 -27.92 9.62
CA VAL A 36 8.51 -27.91 9.01
C VAL A 36 7.39 -27.45 9.95
N ASP A 37 7.63 -27.49 11.26
CA ASP A 37 6.67 -27.07 12.27
C ASP A 37 6.67 -25.55 12.50
N ASP A 38 7.71 -24.83 12.06
CA ASP A 38 7.83 -23.36 12.14
C ASP A 38 7.07 -22.67 10.99
N VAL A 39 5.74 -22.80 11.01
CA VAL A 39 4.87 -22.13 10.03
C VAL A 39 4.67 -20.66 10.43
N LYS A 40 5.17 -19.76 9.59
CA LYS A 40 4.98 -18.31 9.75
C LYS A 40 3.79 -17.85 8.94
N THR A 41 3.09 -16.87 9.48
CA THR A 41 1.93 -16.24 8.84
C THR A 41 2.21 -14.75 8.70
N GLU A 42 1.98 -14.22 7.50
CA GLU A 42 2.20 -12.81 7.18
C GLU A 42 1.03 -12.23 6.38
N MET A 43 0.61 -11.02 6.75
CA MET A 43 -0.42 -10.30 6.02
C MET A 43 0.20 -9.57 4.83
N MET A 44 -0.30 -9.87 3.63
CA MET A 44 0.22 -9.34 2.37
C MET A 44 -0.83 -8.48 1.67
N PHE A 45 -0.41 -7.36 1.11
CA PHE A 45 -1.23 -6.50 0.28
C PHE A 45 -0.88 -6.71 -1.18
N LEU A 46 -1.92 -6.85 -2.01
CA LEU A 46 -1.83 -6.76 -3.46
C LEU A 46 -2.58 -5.52 -3.93
N ASP A 47 -1.84 -4.50 -4.27
CA ASP A 47 -2.39 -3.27 -4.86
C ASP A 47 -2.32 -3.35 -6.38
N THR A 48 -3.46 -3.26 -7.03
CA THR A 48 -3.58 -3.28 -8.50
C THR A 48 -4.03 -1.91 -8.98
N THR A 49 -3.23 -1.33 -9.88
CA THR A 49 -3.51 -0.06 -10.56
C THR A 49 -3.53 -0.30 -12.07
N LYS A 50 -3.85 0.75 -12.84
CA LYS A 50 -3.76 0.70 -14.30
C LYS A 50 -2.34 0.43 -14.82
N ASP A 51 -1.32 0.76 -14.02
CA ASP A 51 0.10 0.68 -14.42
C ASP A 51 0.76 -0.63 -13.96
N GLY A 52 0.06 -1.44 -13.16
CA GLY A 52 0.53 -2.75 -12.72
C GLY A 52 0.09 -3.09 -11.30
N SER A 53 0.68 -4.17 -10.77
CA SER A 53 0.37 -4.66 -9.43
C SER A 53 1.61 -4.66 -8.53
N LYS A 54 1.41 -4.36 -7.25
CA LYS A 54 2.43 -4.43 -6.21
C LYS A 54 2.00 -5.40 -5.13
N TYR A 55 2.84 -6.40 -4.86
CA TYR A 55 2.61 -7.38 -3.81
C TYR A 55 3.68 -7.23 -2.73
N TYR A 56 3.27 -6.94 -1.49
CA TYR A 56 4.21 -6.61 -0.41
C TYR A 56 3.63 -6.90 0.98
N SER A 57 4.50 -7.03 1.97
CA SER A 57 4.12 -7.26 3.37
C SER A 57 3.55 -6.02 4.02
N TYR A 58 2.41 -6.18 4.68
CA TYR A 58 1.80 -5.14 5.50
C TYR A 58 2.70 -4.78 6.70
N THR A 59 3.28 -5.79 7.35
CA THR A 59 4.11 -5.61 8.55
C THR A 59 5.34 -4.78 8.23
N VAL A 60 6.04 -5.12 7.14
CA VAL A 60 7.22 -4.37 6.66
C VAL A 60 6.81 -2.95 6.28
N PHE A 61 5.74 -2.79 5.50
CA PHE A 61 5.25 -1.48 5.09
C PHE A 61 4.92 -0.56 6.28
N ASN A 62 4.29 -1.10 7.32
CA ASN A 62 3.96 -0.34 8.53
C ASN A 62 5.22 0.02 9.32
N SER A 63 6.18 -0.90 9.43
CA SER A 63 7.47 -0.65 10.09
C SER A 63 8.25 0.47 9.40
N ASP A 64 8.37 0.42 8.07
CA ASP A 64 9.04 1.43 7.26
C ASP A 64 8.37 2.80 7.40
N SER A 65 7.03 2.82 7.45
CA SER A 65 6.26 4.05 7.66
C SER A 65 6.54 4.68 9.03
N ILE A 66 6.62 3.88 10.09
CA ILE A 66 6.94 4.35 11.45
C ILE A 66 8.39 4.85 11.51
N MET A 67 9.32 4.10 10.92
CA MET A 67 10.74 4.46 10.87
C MET A 67 10.94 5.80 10.16
N LYS A 68 10.27 6.01 9.03
CA LYS A 68 10.28 7.29 8.31
C LYS A 68 9.84 8.45 9.21
N VAL A 69 8.72 8.31 9.92
CA VAL A 69 8.22 9.34 10.84
C VAL A 69 9.22 9.62 11.96
N HIS A 70 9.88 8.59 12.48
CA HIS A 70 10.90 8.75 13.50
C HIS A 70 12.10 9.56 12.98
N PHE A 71 12.61 9.23 11.79
CA PHE A 71 13.70 9.98 11.16
C PHE A 71 13.33 11.43 10.83
N GLU A 72 12.11 11.68 10.33
CA GLU A 72 11.62 13.04 10.09
C GLU A 72 11.58 13.87 11.37
N LYS A 73 11.13 13.27 12.49
CA LYS A 73 11.15 13.93 13.81
C LYS A 73 12.56 14.21 14.31
N GLN A 74 13.47 13.25 14.16
CA GLN A 74 14.85 13.40 14.59
C GLN A 74 15.57 14.51 13.81
N LEU A 75 15.37 14.55 12.49
CA LEU A 75 15.90 15.60 11.62
C LEU A 75 15.35 16.98 12.02
N ALA A 76 14.04 17.07 12.30
CA ALA A 76 13.43 18.32 12.76
C ALA A 76 13.94 18.79 14.12
N ALA A 77 14.25 17.87 15.05
CA ALA A 77 14.70 18.20 16.39
C ALA A 77 16.20 18.46 16.49
N THR A 78 17.03 17.77 15.71
CA THR A 78 18.49 17.76 15.88
C THR A 78 19.26 18.28 14.67
N GLY A 79 18.61 18.48 13.52
CA GLY A 79 19.25 18.89 12.27
C GLY A 79 20.06 17.78 11.57
N SER A 80 20.10 16.58 12.15
CA SER A 80 20.75 15.39 11.57
C SER A 80 19.95 14.12 11.87
N ILE A 81 20.29 13.02 11.19
CA ILE A 81 19.76 11.68 11.49
C ILE A 81 20.92 10.87 12.05
N ASN A 82 20.77 10.30 13.23
CA ASN A 82 21.73 9.31 13.74
C ASN A 82 21.24 7.93 13.33
N VAL A 83 22.00 7.29 12.45
CA VAL A 83 21.76 5.93 11.94
C VAL A 83 22.38 4.90 12.86
#